data_AF-A0A535PHU2-F1
#
_entry.id   AF-A0A535PHU2-F1
#
_cell.length_a   1.000
_cell.length_b   1.000
_cell.length_c   1.000
_cell.angle_alpha   90.00
_cell.angle_beta   90.00
_cell.angle_gamma   90.00
#
_symmetry.space_group_name_H-M   'P 1'
#
loop_
_entity.id
_entity.type
_entity.pdbx_description
1 polymer ?
#
loop_
_entity_poly.entity_id
_entity_poly.type
_entity_poly.pdbx_seq_one_letter_code
_entity_poly.pdbx_strand_id
1 'polypeptide(L)' 'MALTQKWPTLTNFEGAPAFNVARAYAAFAADIDNGTYTVPDFTDAVRRHEVIAAIGRSAASGKRVEA' A
#
# COMPACT_ATOMS: atom_id res chain seq x y z
N MET A 1 -4.20 34.39 -1.56
CA MET A 1 -3.21 33.49 -2.20
C MET A 1 -3.80 32.09 -2.11
N ALA A 2 -4.30 31.53 -3.21
CA ALA A 2 -4.89 30.19 -3.19
C ALA A 2 -3.74 29.18 -3.12
N LEU A 3 -3.69 28.34 -2.07
CA LEU A 3 -2.89 27.12 -2.15
C LEU A 3 -3.46 26.32 -3.32
N THR A 4 -2.71 26.23 -4.42
CA THR A 4 -3.02 25.27 -5.47
C THR A 4 -2.99 23.90 -4.80
N GLN A 5 -4.16 23.30 -4.58
CA GLN A 5 -4.25 21.92 -4.17
C GLN A 5 -3.56 21.11 -5.29
N LYS A 6 -2.34 20.61 -5.02
CA LYS A 6 -1.46 19.92 -5.99
C LYS A 6 -2.19 18.74 -6.69
N TRP A 7 -3.27 18.25 -6.09
CA TRP A 7 -4.07 17.11 -6.57
C TRP A 7 -5.57 17.34 -6.29
N PRO A 8 -6.48 16.96 -7.19
CA PRO A 8 -7.92 17.09 -6.96
C PRO A 8 -8.38 16.25 -5.76
N THR A 9 -9.37 16.74 -5.01
CA THR A 9 -10.02 15.97 -3.94
C THR A 9 -10.77 14.78 -4.54
N LEU A 10 -10.38 13.56 -4.16
CA LEU A 10 -10.94 12.31 -4.73
C LEU A 10 -12.13 11.76 -3.92
N THR A 11 -12.79 12.58 -3.11
CA THR A 11 -13.93 12.17 -2.27
C THR A 11 -15.07 11.53 -3.07
N ASN A 12 -15.23 11.91 -4.35
CA ASN A 12 -16.22 11.30 -5.25
C ASN A 12 -15.90 9.83 -5.62
N PHE A 13 -14.69 9.35 -5.32
CA PHE A 13 -14.26 7.97 -5.52
C PHE A 13 -14.20 7.17 -4.21
N GLU A 14 -14.67 7.73 -3.09
CA GLU A 14 -14.66 7.04 -1.81
C GLU A 14 -15.35 5.66 -1.92
N GLY A 15 -14.67 4.62 -1.41
CA GLY A 15 -15.11 3.22 -1.56
C GLY A 15 -14.68 2.53 -2.86
N ALA A 16 -14.22 3.27 -3.88
CA ALA A 16 -13.68 2.67 -5.11
C ALA A 16 -12.19 2.27 -4.94
N PRO A 17 -11.71 1.21 -5.62
CA PRO A 17 -10.29 0.84 -5.59
C PRO A 17 -9.35 1.98 -5.97
N ALA A 18 -9.75 2.85 -6.91
CA ALA A 18 -8.97 4.00 -7.37
C ALA A 18 -8.68 5.00 -6.24
N PHE A 19 -9.58 5.16 -5.26
CA PHE A 19 -9.38 6.05 -4.12
C PHE A 19 -8.27 5.55 -3.19
N ASN A 20 -8.21 4.24 -2.95
CA ASN A 20 -7.13 3.64 -2.14
C ASN A 20 -5.77 3.81 -2.81
N VAL A 21 -5.70 3.59 -4.12
CA VAL A 21 -4.48 3.78 -4.91
C VAL A 21 -4.01 5.24 -4.80
N ALA A 22 -4.89 6.19 -5.06
CA ALA A 22 -4.51 7.59 -5.04
C ALA A 22 -4.10 8.08 -3.64
N ARG A 23 -4.74 7.60 -2.57
CA ARG A 23 -4.31 7.87 -1.19
C ARG A 23 -2.90 7.36 -0.91
N ALA A 24 -2.56 6.17 -1.39
CA ALA A 24 -1.21 5.61 -1.23
C ALA A 24 -0.15 6.46 -1.94
N TYR A 25 -0.41 6.87 -3.19
CA TYR A 25 0.52 7.72 -3.94
C TYR A 25 0.64 9.13 -3.35
N ALA A 26 -0.44 9.70 -2.80
CA ALA A 26 -0.38 10.99 -2.13
C ALA A 26 0.49 10.94 -0.86
N ALA A 27 0.37 9.86 -0.07
CA ALA A 27 1.21 9.64 1.10
C ALA A 27 2.69 9.45 0.71
N PHE A 28 2.96 8.68 -0.34
CA PHE A 28 4.33 8.49 -0.84
C PHE A 28 4.95 9.79 -1.36
N ALA A 29 4.19 10.61 -2.08
CA ALA A 29 4.65 11.92 -2.52
C ALA A 29 4.95 12.85 -1.34
N ALA A 30 4.14 12.80 -0.28
CA ALA A 30 4.39 13.56 0.95
C ALA A 30 5.67 13.08 1.67
N ASP A 31 5.94 11.78 1.66
CA ASP A 31 7.19 11.23 2.20
C ASP A 31 8.42 11.75 1.44
N ILE A 32 8.36 11.82 0.11
CA ILE A 32 9.43 12.41 -0.71
C ILE A 32 9.60 13.90 -0.40
N ASP A 33 8.50 14.66 -0.39
CA ASP A 33 8.52 16.11 -0.21
C ASP A 33 9.06 16.48 1.20
N ASN A 34 8.84 15.64 2.23
CA ASN A 34 9.24 15.90 3.62
C ASN A 34 10.48 15.11 4.08
N GLY A 35 11.03 14.21 3.27
CA GLY A 35 12.12 13.31 3.67
C GLY A 35 11.72 12.30 4.75
N THR A 36 10.46 11.89 4.79
CA THR A 36 9.91 10.92 5.75
C THR A 36 9.71 9.54 5.10
N TYR A 37 9.51 8.51 5.94
CA TYR A 37 9.36 7.12 5.50
C TYR A 37 8.21 6.48 6.26
N THR A 38 6.99 6.90 5.94
CA THR A 38 5.76 6.49 6.63
C THR A 38 4.93 5.49 5.83
N VAL A 39 5.06 5.46 4.51
CA VAL A 39 4.42 4.45 3.66
C VAL A 39 5.20 3.12 3.68
N PRO A 40 4.53 1.99 3.39
CA PRO A 40 5.20 0.69 3.29
C PRO A 40 6.27 0.67 2.20
N ASP A 41 7.36 -0.05 2.46
CA ASP A 41 8.48 -0.22 1.54
C ASP A 41 8.55 -1.66 0.97
N PHE A 42 9.68 -2.01 0.34
CA PHE A 42 9.90 -3.37 -0.14
C PHE A 42 10.06 -4.41 0.98
N THR A 43 10.53 -4.03 2.15
CA THR A 43 10.59 -4.92 3.32
C THR A 43 9.19 -5.36 3.72
N ASP A 44 8.24 -4.42 3.73
CA ASP A 44 6.83 -4.73 4.00
C ASP A 44 6.21 -5.58 2.88
N ALA A 45 6.56 -5.29 1.63
CA ALA A 45 6.12 -6.10 0.49
C ALA A 45 6.62 -7.54 0.60
N VAL A 46 7.90 -7.77 0.93
CA VAL A 46 8.48 -9.11 1.11
C VAL A 46 7.72 -9.88 2.19
N ARG A 47 7.53 -9.30 3.37
CA ARG A 47 6.77 -9.93 4.47
C ARG A 47 5.37 -10.36 4.04
N ARG A 48 4.66 -9.51 3.28
CA ARG A 48 3.34 -9.87 2.74
C ARG A 48 3.41 -11.03 1.76
N HIS A 49 4.43 -11.06 0.90
CA HIS A 49 4.59 -12.13 -0.08
C HIS A 49 5.02 -13.46 0.57
N GLU A 50 5.81 -13.44 1.65
CA GLU A 50 6.17 -14.63 2.43
C GLU A 50 4.92 -15.32 3.00
N VAL A 51 3.98 -14.54 3.55
CA VAL A 51 2.70 -15.05 4.04
C VAL A 51 1.87 -15.68 2.91
N ILE A 52 1.75 -15.00 1.77
CA ILE A 52 1.02 -15.54 0.59
C ILE A 52 1.67 -16.84 0.12
N ALA A 53 3.00 -16.90 0.09
CA ALA A 53 3.74 -18.09 -0.29
C ALA A 53 3.52 -19.24 0.71
N ALA A 54 3.51 -18.96 2.02
CA ALA A 54 3.21 -19.94 3.07
C ALA A 54 1.78 -20.50 2.95
N ILE A 55 0.80 -19.66 2.62
CA ILE A 55 -0.58 -20.08 2.32
C ILE A 55 -0.58 -21.04 1.12
N GLY A 56 0.11 -20.69 0.04
CA GLY A 56 0.22 -21.54 -1.15
C GLY A 56 0.85 -22.91 -0.84
N ARG A 57 1.94 -22.93 -0.08
CA ARG A 57 2.60 -24.17 0.36
C ARG A 57 1.71 -25.00 1.29
N SER A 58 0.96 -24.35 2.18
CA SER A 58 0.05 -25.05 3.09
C SER A 58 -1.09 -25.72 2.33
N ALA A 59 -1.69 -25.01 1.36
CA ALA A 59 -2.75 -25.55 0.51
C ALA A 59 -2.28 -26.76 -0.32
N ALA A 60 -1.07 -26.68 -0.89
CA ALA A 60 -0.51 -27.77 -1.71
C ALA A 60 -0.13 -29.01 -0.89
N SER A 61 0.36 -28.82 0.34
CA SER A 61 0.88 -29.92 1.17
C SER A 61 -0.14 -30.51 2.15
N GLY A 62 -1.25 -29.82 2.41
CA GLY A 62 -2.20 -30.17 3.46
C GLY A 62 -1.64 -30.02 4.88
N LYS A 63 -0.50 -29.35 5.04
CA LYS A 63 0.19 -29.14 6.33
C LYS A 63 0.34 -27.65 6.61
N ARG A 64 0.40 -27.28 7.89
CA ARG A 64 0.72 -25.90 8.28
C ARG A 64 2.16 -25.57 7.91
N VAL A 65 2.37 -24.44 7.24
CA VAL A 65 3.68 -23.88 6.89
C VAL A 65 3.77 -22.46 7.46
N GLU A 66 4.85 -22.16 8.17
CA GLU A 66 5.11 -20.81 8.67
C GLU A 66 5.47 -19.85 7.52
N ALA A 67 5.15 -18.58 7.74
CA ALA A 67 5.61 -17.47 6.91
C ALA A 67 7.03 -17.09 7.29
#